data_AF-A0A357T1K8-F1
#
_entry.id   AF-A0A357T1K8-F1
#
_cell.length_a   1.000
_cell.length_b   1.000
_cell.length_c   1.000
_cell.angle_alpha   90.00
_cell.angle_beta   90.00
_cell.angle_gamma   90.00
#
_symmetry.space_group_name_H-M   'P 1'
#
loop_
_entity.id
_entity.type
_entity.pdbx_description
1 polymer ?
#
loop_
_entity_poly.entity_id
_entity_poly.type
_entity_poly.pdbx_seq_one_letter_code
_entity_poly.pdbx_strand_id
1 'polypeptide(L)'
;MAKKHPGYYLVLLIVIQILLVFSLRLLAKGESPSDSPLLNFPGCFELVDADQNFVPDHLGFSLQLTEDYLGGTIWVCGELQAMINNQWQTIDYTAKEFLETKGKKLTLYFYGGEFKRLQINGPFRLLIQIKGVNLDVSGLSSFSPSYRHQEFENSDLVLSNQGPRSTSQVENNIREWAAQQGLILGSSDTVTFTFDRWRFDFKGEAGVSPKRVWYSPTGEINWVDK
;
A
#
# COMPACT_ATOMS: atom_id res chain seq x y z
N MET A 1 58.19 8.35 18.57
CA MET A 1 57.33 7.80 17.50
C MET A 1 56.37 6.80 18.12
N ALA A 2 55.09 7.16 18.29
CA ALA A 2 54.10 6.26 18.89
C ALA A 2 53.70 5.19 17.86
N LYS A 3 53.89 3.90 18.21
CA LYS A 3 53.44 2.77 17.41
C LYS A 3 51.92 2.80 17.33
N LYS A 4 51.37 3.15 16.17
CA LYS A 4 49.93 3.06 15.90
C LYS A 4 49.55 1.59 15.89
N HIS A 5 48.78 1.14 16.87
CA HIS A 5 48.29 -0.23 16.97
C HIS A 5 47.14 -0.44 15.95
N PRO A 6 47.35 -1.20 14.87
CA PRO A 6 46.36 -1.36 13.79
C PRO A 6 45.05 -2.00 14.28
N GLY A 7 45.12 -2.81 15.35
CA GLY A 7 43.93 -3.39 15.98
C GLY A 7 42.98 -2.36 16.60
N TYR A 8 43.51 -1.23 17.11
CA TYR A 8 42.66 -0.19 17.69
C TYR A 8 41.80 0.50 16.63
N TYR A 9 42.37 0.74 15.44
CA TYR A 9 41.63 1.32 14.31
C TYR A 9 40.56 0.37 13.77
N LEU A 10 40.85 -0.93 13.75
CA LEU A 10 39.87 -1.95 13.34
C LEU A 10 38.68 -2.00 14.32
N VAL A 11 38.96 -2.02 15.63
CA VAL A 11 37.91 -2.00 16.66
C VAL A 11 37.09 -0.71 16.59
N LEU A 12 37.74 0.45 16.40
CA LEU A 12 37.06 1.72 16.24
C LEU A 12 36.14 1.72 15.00
N LEU A 13 36.58 1.18 13.87
CA LEU A 13 35.78 1.06 12.65
C LEU A 13 34.55 0.17 12.86
N ILE A 14 34.72 -0.97 13.54
CA ILE A 14 33.61 -1.88 13.87
C ILE A 14 32.59 -1.18 14.78
N VAL A 15 33.05 -0.47 15.82
CA VAL A 15 32.18 0.28 16.73
C VAL A 15 31.41 1.39 16.00
N ILE A 16 32.07 2.13 15.10
CA ILE A 16 31.41 3.15 14.28
C ILE A 16 30.34 2.53 13.40
N GLN A 17 30.62 1.41 12.72
CA GLN A 17 29.62 0.76 11.86
C GLN A 17 28.42 0.24 12.65
N ILE A 18 28.66 -0.37 13.82
CA ILE A 18 27.59 -0.81 14.72
C ILE A 18 26.73 0.40 15.14
N LEU A 19 27.35 1.48 15.63
CA LEU A 19 26.64 2.71 16.01
C LEU A 19 25.86 3.32 14.84
N LEU A 20 26.41 3.27 13.61
CA LEU A 20 25.75 3.77 12.41
C LEU A 20 24.51 2.94 12.04
N VAL A 21 24.60 1.61 12.12
CA VAL A 21 23.45 0.72 11.86
C VAL A 21 22.33 0.94 12.88
N PHE A 22 22.68 1.15 14.16
CA PHE A 22 21.71 1.42 15.21
C PHE A 22 21.13 2.85 15.14
N SER A 23 21.90 3.85 14.72
CA SER A 23 21.39 5.22 14.53
C SER A 23 20.53 5.38 13.29
N LEU A 24 20.78 4.62 12.21
CA LEU A 24 19.91 4.57 11.03
C LEU A 24 18.52 4.00 11.38
N ARG A 25 18.43 3.01 12.30
CA ARG A 25 17.14 2.54 12.82
C ARG A 25 16.40 3.57 13.68
N LEU A 26 17.11 4.53 14.27
CA LEU A 26 16.51 5.65 15.02
C LEU A 26 16.07 6.81 14.10
N LEU A 27 16.68 6.95 12.92
CA LEU A 27 16.30 7.90 11.88
C LEU A 27 15.13 7.42 11.01
N ALA A 28 14.88 6.11 10.94
CA ALA A 28 13.66 5.53 10.40
C ALA A 28 12.49 5.67 11.40
N LYS A 29 12.27 6.87 11.90
CA LYS A 29 11.07 7.25 12.63
C LYS A 29 10.28 8.11 11.64
N GLY A 30 9.21 7.55 11.09
CA GLY A 30 8.26 8.33 10.29
C GLY A 30 7.88 9.60 11.06
N GLU A 31 7.62 10.69 10.33
CA GLU A 31 7.17 11.97 10.89
C GLU A 31 6.24 11.73 12.09
N SER A 32 6.60 12.31 13.24
CA SER A 32 5.70 12.33 14.38
C SER A 32 4.35 12.87 13.91
N PRO A 33 3.22 12.22 14.24
CA PRO A 33 1.91 12.74 13.87
C PRO A 33 1.81 14.18 14.39
N SER A 34 1.42 15.10 13.51
CA SER A 34 1.22 16.49 13.90
C SER A 34 0.22 16.54 15.05
N ASP A 35 0.51 17.31 16.11
CA ASP A 35 -0.37 17.57 17.27
C ASP A 35 -1.64 18.38 16.88
N SER A 36 -1.97 18.45 15.59
CA SER A 36 -3.22 18.98 15.09
C SER A 36 -4.37 18.11 15.59
N PRO A 37 -5.48 18.69 16.06
CA PRO A 37 -6.64 17.91 16.44
C PRO A 37 -7.06 17.04 15.25
N LEU A 38 -7.11 15.70 15.46
CA LEU A 38 -7.59 14.76 14.45
C LEU A 38 -8.97 15.23 13.99
N LEU A 39 -9.05 15.67 12.74
CA LEU A 39 -10.34 16.04 12.16
C LEU A 39 -11.20 14.78 12.04
N ASN A 40 -12.51 14.94 12.23
CA ASN A 40 -13.44 13.86 11.94
C ASN A 40 -13.89 13.99 10.48
N PHE A 41 -13.58 12.98 9.67
CA PHE A 41 -14.05 12.91 8.30
C PHE A 41 -15.25 11.97 8.21
N PRO A 42 -16.49 12.49 8.21
CA PRO A 42 -17.68 11.66 8.08
C PRO A 42 -17.67 10.97 6.71
N GLY A 43 -17.88 9.67 6.73
CA GLY A 43 -17.92 8.85 5.53
C GLY A 43 -18.50 7.48 5.84
N CYS A 44 -18.71 6.68 4.81
CA CYS A 44 -19.33 5.37 4.92
C CYS A 44 -18.46 4.32 4.23
N PHE A 45 -18.43 3.14 4.84
CA PHE A 45 -17.90 1.94 4.20
C PHE A 45 -19.01 1.22 3.44
N GLU A 46 -18.66 0.70 2.28
CA GLU A 46 -19.54 -0.15 1.46
C GLU A 46 -18.75 -1.31 0.88
N LEU A 47 -19.39 -2.48 0.80
CA LEU A 47 -18.87 -3.60 0.02
C LEU A 47 -19.13 -3.30 -1.45
N VAL A 48 -18.10 -3.51 -2.27
CA VAL A 48 -18.14 -3.21 -3.70
C VAL A 48 -17.89 -4.51 -4.46
N ASP A 49 -18.71 -4.75 -5.46
CA ASP A 49 -18.60 -5.81 -6.45
C ASP A 49 -18.29 -5.13 -7.79
N ALA A 50 -17.01 -4.96 -8.08
CA ALA A 50 -16.51 -4.21 -9.23
C ALA A 50 -16.57 -5.04 -10.52
N ASP A 51 -16.38 -6.36 -10.43
CA ASP A 51 -16.46 -7.27 -11.57
C ASP A 51 -17.89 -7.79 -11.88
N GLN A 52 -18.85 -7.46 -11.02
CA GLN A 52 -20.29 -7.72 -11.17
C GLN A 52 -20.67 -9.21 -11.10
N ASN A 53 -19.94 -9.99 -10.31
CA ASN A 53 -20.19 -11.42 -10.14
C ASN A 53 -21.03 -11.79 -8.90
N PHE A 54 -21.57 -10.78 -8.20
CA PHE A 54 -22.35 -10.86 -6.97
C PHE A 54 -21.56 -11.22 -5.70
N VAL A 55 -20.24 -11.28 -5.77
CA VAL A 55 -19.35 -11.44 -4.62
C VAL A 55 -18.52 -10.16 -4.46
N PRO A 56 -18.52 -9.52 -3.28
CA PRO A 56 -17.68 -8.35 -3.05
C PRO A 56 -16.20 -8.62 -3.31
N ASP A 57 -15.57 -7.76 -4.09
CA ASP A 57 -14.15 -7.82 -4.44
C ASP A 57 -13.35 -6.64 -3.86
N HIS A 58 -14.02 -5.59 -3.38
CA HIS A 58 -13.39 -4.44 -2.73
C HIS A 58 -14.17 -3.94 -1.51
N LEU A 59 -13.45 -3.28 -0.61
CA LEU A 59 -14.04 -2.41 0.41
C LEU A 59 -13.92 -0.95 -0.07
N GLY A 60 -15.06 -0.32 -0.35
CA GLY A 60 -15.14 1.09 -0.65
C GLY A 60 -15.24 1.92 0.63
N PHE A 61 -14.50 3.02 0.71
CA PHE A 61 -14.76 4.08 1.67
C PHE A 61 -15.05 5.37 0.94
N SER A 62 -16.15 6.01 1.31
CA SER A 62 -16.58 7.23 0.67
C SER A 62 -16.86 8.34 1.63
N LEU A 63 -16.39 9.53 1.28
CA LEU A 63 -16.64 10.75 2.03
C LEU A 63 -17.10 11.87 1.10
N GLN A 64 -17.74 12.87 1.69
CA GLN A 64 -18.10 14.10 0.99
C GLN A 64 -17.42 15.25 1.72
N LEU A 65 -16.63 16.03 0.99
CA LEU A 65 -16.01 17.21 1.54
C LEU A 65 -17.06 18.32 1.62
N THR A 66 -17.23 18.88 2.81
CA THR A 66 -18.18 19.96 3.09
C THR A 66 -17.64 21.33 2.68
N GLU A 67 -16.32 21.48 2.61
CA GLU A 67 -15.65 22.69 2.18
C GLU A 67 -15.29 22.61 0.69
N ASP A 68 -15.58 23.68 -0.05
CA ASP A 68 -15.04 23.85 -1.39
C ASP A 68 -13.54 24.14 -1.25
N TYR A 69 -12.71 23.11 -1.44
CA TYR A 69 -11.27 23.30 -1.65
C TYR A 69 -11.05 23.94 -3.03
N LEU A 70 -11.33 25.25 -3.12
CA LEU A 70 -11.15 26.10 -4.29
C LEU A 70 -9.64 26.22 -4.56
N GLY A 71 -9.07 25.38 -5.42
CA GLY A 71 -7.67 25.61 -5.79
C GLY A 71 -6.90 24.54 -6.55
N GLY A 72 -7.52 23.44 -6.98
CA GLY A 72 -6.87 22.46 -7.86
C GLY A 72 -7.02 21.02 -7.41
N THR A 73 -6.18 20.15 -7.96
CA THR A 73 -6.07 18.75 -7.58
C THR A 73 -5.92 18.58 -6.07
N ILE A 74 -6.73 17.69 -5.49
CA ILE A 74 -6.47 17.15 -4.16
C ILE A 74 -6.11 15.66 -4.25
N TRP A 75 -5.32 15.21 -3.30
CA TRP A 75 -5.02 13.80 -3.05
C TRP A 75 -5.70 13.39 -1.77
N VAL A 76 -6.56 12.37 -1.86
CA VAL A 76 -7.13 11.73 -0.67
C VAL A 76 -6.36 10.43 -0.47
N CYS A 77 -5.67 10.35 0.66
CA CYS A 77 -4.91 9.21 1.11
C CYS A 77 -5.68 8.52 2.23
N GLY A 78 -5.73 7.20 2.19
CA GLY A 78 -6.40 6.37 3.17
C GLY A 78 -5.49 5.27 3.67
N GLU A 79 -5.21 5.26 4.97
CA GLU A 79 -4.53 4.17 5.65
C GLU A 79 -5.56 3.29 6.36
N LEU A 80 -5.82 2.11 5.78
CA LEU A 80 -6.78 1.15 6.32
C LEU A 80 -6.11 0.34 7.42
N GLN A 81 -6.79 0.27 8.57
CA GLN A 81 -6.28 -0.43 9.74
C GLN A 81 -7.31 -1.44 10.26
N ALA A 82 -6.81 -2.56 10.75
CA ALA A 82 -7.59 -3.59 11.44
C ALA A 82 -7.07 -3.83 12.85
N MET A 83 -7.93 -4.33 13.73
CA MET A 83 -7.55 -4.74 15.08
C MET A 83 -6.90 -6.13 15.03
N ILE A 84 -5.60 -6.21 15.23
CA ILE A 84 -4.82 -7.46 15.23
C ILE A 84 -4.03 -7.52 16.54
N ASN A 85 -4.23 -8.58 17.32
CA ASN A 85 -3.63 -8.75 18.65
C ASN A 85 -3.86 -7.54 19.58
N ASN A 86 -5.10 -7.03 19.60
CA ASN A 86 -5.52 -5.86 20.39
C ASN A 86 -4.78 -4.55 20.03
N GLN A 87 -4.15 -4.50 18.86
CA GLN A 87 -3.50 -3.30 18.34
C GLN A 87 -4.04 -2.99 16.95
N TRP A 88 -4.26 -1.71 16.69
CA TRP A 88 -4.57 -1.26 15.35
C TRP A 88 -3.31 -1.32 14.50
N GLN A 89 -3.37 -2.07 13.41
CA GLN A 89 -2.27 -2.24 12.47
C GLN A 89 -2.72 -1.85 11.08
N THR A 90 -1.85 -1.16 10.35
CA THR A 90 -2.00 -0.87 8.92
C THR A 90 -2.04 -2.16 8.15
N ILE A 91 -3.09 -2.36 7.36
CA ILE A 91 -3.25 -3.54 6.51
C ILE A 91 -3.20 -3.17 5.03
N ASP A 92 -3.56 -1.93 4.69
CA ASP A 92 -3.48 -1.43 3.33
C ASP A 92 -3.39 0.10 3.33
N TYR A 93 -2.96 0.65 2.19
CA TYR A 93 -2.91 2.08 1.94
C TYR A 93 -3.28 2.34 0.48
N THR A 94 -4.09 3.37 0.25
CA THR A 94 -4.37 3.85 -1.10
C THR A 94 -4.40 5.37 -1.13
N ALA A 95 -3.97 5.95 -2.25
CA ALA A 95 -4.04 7.38 -2.50
C ALA A 95 -4.62 7.64 -3.88
N LYS A 96 -5.66 8.48 -3.93
CA LYS A 96 -6.35 8.83 -5.17
C LYS A 96 -6.43 10.33 -5.38
N GLU A 97 -6.15 10.72 -6.62
CA GLU A 97 -6.29 12.08 -7.10
C GLU A 97 -7.75 12.41 -7.42
N PHE A 98 -8.19 13.61 -7.02
CA PHE A 98 -9.50 14.16 -7.38
C PHE A 98 -9.35 15.59 -7.89
N LEU A 99 -9.80 15.82 -9.13
CA LEU A 99 -9.78 17.12 -9.79
C LEU A 99 -11.00 17.99 -9.42
N GLU A 100 -12.13 17.35 -9.14
CA GLU A 100 -13.39 17.99 -8.76
C GLU A 100 -13.90 17.40 -7.45
N THR A 101 -14.00 18.25 -6.43
CA THR A 101 -14.37 17.84 -5.06
C THR A 101 -15.78 18.28 -4.68
N LYS A 102 -16.26 19.38 -5.28
CA LYS A 102 -17.54 20.01 -4.95
C LYS A 102 -18.72 19.09 -5.23
N GLY A 103 -19.42 18.70 -4.17
CA GLY A 103 -20.62 17.88 -4.25
C GLY A 103 -20.37 16.44 -4.74
N LYS A 104 -19.10 16.03 -4.91
CA LYS A 104 -18.74 14.67 -5.34
C LYS A 104 -18.46 13.79 -4.13
N LYS A 105 -18.91 12.53 -4.24
CA LYS A 105 -18.54 11.45 -3.33
C LYS A 105 -17.13 11.01 -3.70
N LEU A 106 -16.16 11.25 -2.82
CA LEU A 106 -14.76 10.84 -3.03
C LEU A 106 -14.60 9.45 -2.46
N THR A 107 -14.28 8.48 -3.31
CA THR A 107 -14.20 7.07 -2.93
C THR A 107 -12.80 6.52 -3.07
N LEU A 108 -12.32 5.93 -1.99
CA LEU A 108 -11.14 5.07 -1.94
C LEU A 108 -11.58 3.61 -2.00
N TYR A 109 -10.79 2.76 -2.66
CA TYR A 109 -11.05 1.33 -2.76
C TYR A 109 -9.87 0.56 -2.19
N PHE A 110 -10.17 -0.46 -1.38
CA PHE A 110 -9.20 -1.39 -0.83
C PHE A 110 -9.50 -2.78 -1.38
N TYR A 111 -8.47 -3.47 -1.85
CA TYR A 111 -8.64 -4.74 -2.56
C TYR A 111 -9.00 -5.88 -1.60
N GLY A 112 -10.18 -6.48 -1.80
CA GLY A 112 -10.75 -7.51 -0.92
C GLY A 112 -9.96 -8.81 -0.90
N GLY A 113 -9.24 -9.12 -1.98
CA GLY A 113 -8.38 -10.30 -2.08
C GLY A 113 -7.31 -10.36 -0.99
N GLU A 114 -6.82 -9.20 -0.52
CA GLU A 114 -5.86 -9.15 0.59
C GLU A 114 -6.49 -9.50 1.94
N PHE A 115 -7.74 -9.08 2.19
CA PHE A 115 -8.44 -9.45 3.42
C PHE A 115 -8.64 -10.97 3.46
N LYS A 116 -9.03 -11.57 2.32
CA LYS A 116 -9.18 -13.02 2.17
C LYS A 116 -7.85 -13.74 2.41
N ARG A 117 -6.78 -13.31 1.76
CA ARG A 117 -5.45 -13.90 1.85
C ARG A 117 -4.85 -13.82 3.26
N LEU A 118 -5.00 -12.66 3.91
CA LEU A 118 -4.49 -12.41 5.26
C LEU A 118 -5.43 -12.91 6.37
N GLN A 119 -6.64 -13.36 6.02
CA GLN A 119 -7.70 -13.80 6.95
C GLN A 119 -8.08 -12.72 7.97
N ILE A 120 -8.15 -11.46 7.54
CA ILE A 120 -8.41 -10.31 8.41
C ILE A 120 -9.89 -9.96 8.38
N ASN A 121 -10.51 -9.96 9.56
CA ASN A 121 -11.88 -9.49 9.74
C ASN A 121 -11.90 -8.03 10.21
N GLY A 122 -12.99 -7.33 9.90
CA GLY A 122 -13.31 -6.05 10.50
C GLY A 122 -13.77 -6.18 11.97
N PRO A 123 -14.12 -5.06 12.62
CA PRO A 123 -14.28 -3.74 12.03
C PRO A 123 -12.94 -3.12 11.63
N PHE A 124 -12.95 -2.42 10.50
CA PHE A 124 -11.84 -1.64 10.01
C PHE A 124 -11.99 -0.18 10.49
N ARG A 125 -10.87 0.51 10.62
CA ARG A 125 -10.84 1.97 10.76
C ARG A 125 -9.96 2.56 9.67
N LEU A 126 -10.21 3.80 9.31
CA LEU A 126 -9.45 4.47 8.27
C LEU A 126 -8.91 5.80 8.79
N LEU A 127 -7.59 5.97 8.68
CA LEU A 127 -6.96 7.28 8.83
C LEU A 127 -6.93 7.94 7.46
N ILE A 128 -7.41 9.17 7.39
CA ILE A 128 -7.52 9.92 6.16
C ILE A 128 -6.53 11.07 6.22
N GLN A 129 -5.79 11.27 5.14
CA GLN A 129 -5.01 12.46 4.90
C GLN A 129 -5.43 13.08 3.57
N ILE A 130 -5.73 14.38 3.57
CA ILE A 130 -6.05 15.12 2.35
C ILE A 130 -4.93 16.12 2.11
N LYS A 131 -4.30 16.00 0.94
CA LYS A 131 -3.22 16.88 0.49
C LYS A 131 -3.63 17.68 -0.74
N GLY A 132 -3.18 18.93 -0.82
CA GLY A 132 -3.42 19.82 -1.94
C GLY A 132 -2.59 21.09 -1.82
N VAL A 133 -2.83 22.06 -2.70
CA VAL A 133 -2.15 23.36 -2.62
C VAL A 133 -2.56 24.05 -1.31
N ASN A 134 -1.60 24.24 -0.40
CA ASN A 134 -1.82 24.79 0.96
C ASN A 134 -2.83 24.00 1.80
N LEU A 135 -3.02 22.72 1.49
CA LEU A 135 -3.89 21.82 2.22
C LEU A 135 -3.08 20.59 2.65
N ASP A 136 -2.95 20.39 3.95
CA ASP A 136 -2.47 19.14 4.53
C ASP A 136 -3.22 18.92 5.83
N VAL A 137 -4.25 18.09 5.75
CA VAL A 137 -5.12 17.80 6.89
C VAL A 137 -5.22 16.30 7.07
N SER A 138 -5.22 15.85 8.32
CA SER A 138 -5.35 14.45 8.66
C SER A 138 -6.38 14.24 9.76
N GLY A 139 -6.98 13.06 9.76
CA GLY A 139 -8.11 12.77 10.62
C GLY A 139 -8.46 11.30 10.65
N LEU A 140 -9.23 10.93 11.67
CA LEU A 140 -9.81 9.60 11.77
C LEU A 140 -11.20 9.63 11.13
N SER A 141 -11.54 8.60 10.36
CA SER A 141 -12.90 8.42 9.87
C SER A 141 -13.70 7.44 10.74
N SER A 142 -14.94 7.18 10.34
CA SER A 142 -15.80 6.21 11.04
C SER A 142 -15.24 4.79 10.99
N PHE A 143 -15.76 3.90 11.84
CA PHE A 143 -15.45 2.47 11.77
C PHE A 143 -16.34 1.79 10.72
N SER A 144 -15.82 0.77 10.05
CA SER A 144 -16.64 -0.09 9.21
C SER A 144 -17.54 -0.99 10.07
N PRO A 145 -18.64 -1.53 9.50
CA PRO A 145 -19.26 -2.74 10.01
C PRO A 145 -18.25 -3.89 10.15
N SER A 146 -18.60 -4.90 10.94
CA SER A 146 -17.77 -6.10 11.11
C SER A 146 -17.92 -7.04 9.92
N TYR A 147 -17.13 -6.83 8.86
CA TYR A 147 -17.05 -7.72 7.71
C TYR A 147 -16.11 -8.89 7.97
N ARG A 148 -16.42 -10.07 7.43
CA ARG A 148 -15.57 -11.26 7.46
C ARG A 148 -14.75 -11.36 6.18
N HIS A 149 -13.51 -11.78 6.29
CA HIS A 149 -12.63 -12.01 5.13
C HIS A 149 -13.20 -12.96 4.08
N GLN A 150 -14.11 -13.86 4.49
CA GLN A 150 -14.77 -14.85 3.61
C GLN A 150 -15.83 -14.22 2.70
N GLU A 151 -16.34 -13.04 3.04
CA GLU A 151 -17.30 -12.28 2.23
C GLU A 151 -16.62 -11.70 0.98
N PHE A 152 -15.28 -11.59 0.99
CA PHE A 152 -14.52 -11.09 -0.13
C PHE A 152 -14.03 -12.21 -1.03
N GLU A 153 -13.89 -11.91 -2.30
CA GLU A 153 -13.17 -12.74 -3.25
C GLU A 153 -11.80 -12.16 -3.65
N ASN A 154 -11.06 -12.98 -4.40
CA ASN A 154 -9.80 -12.60 -5.00
C ASN A 154 -10.04 -12.41 -6.50
N SER A 155 -10.66 -11.28 -6.86
CA SER A 155 -11.02 -10.96 -8.24
C SER A 155 -9.76 -10.68 -9.09
N ASP A 156 -9.84 -10.96 -10.39
CA ASP A 156 -8.80 -10.52 -11.31
C ASP A 156 -8.81 -8.99 -11.49
N LEU A 157 -9.95 -8.33 -11.27
CA LEU A 157 -10.11 -6.90 -11.41
C LEU A 157 -9.70 -6.15 -10.13
N VAL A 158 -8.81 -5.16 -10.27
CA VAL A 158 -8.36 -4.30 -9.16
C VAL A 158 -8.68 -2.84 -9.47
N LEU A 159 -9.34 -2.14 -8.56
CA LEU A 159 -9.61 -0.70 -8.64
C LEU A 159 -8.41 0.12 -8.14
N SER A 160 -7.42 0.34 -9.00
CA SER A 160 -6.23 1.13 -8.67
C SER A 160 -6.48 2.65 -8.72
N ASN A 161 -5.51 3.43 -8.24
CA ASN A 161 -5.55 4.89 -8.32
C ASN A 161 -5.49 5.45 -9.75
N GLN A 162 -5.01 4.68 -10.73
CA GLN A 162 -5.05 5.02 -12.16
C GLN A 162 -6.27 4.45 -12.89
N GLY A 163 -7.20 3.82 -12.15
CA GLY A 163 -8.39 3.17 -12.69
C GLY A 163 -8.37 1.65 -12.58
N PRO A 164 -9.45 1.00 -13.05
CA PRO A 164 -9.59 -0.45 -13.03
C PRO A 164 -8.54 -1.13 -13.90
N ARG A 165 -7.92 -2.21 -13.40
CA ARG A 165 -6.94 -2.99 -14.15
C ARG A 165 -6.98 -4.47 -13.76
N SER A 166 -6.81 -5.33 -14.75
CA SER A 166 -6.73 -6.79 -14.55
C SER A 166 -5.34 -7.20 -14.05
N THR A 167 -5.31 -8.04 -13.03
CA THR A 167 -4.08 -8.65 -12.48
C THR A 167 -3.42 -9.55 -13.53
N SER A 168 -4.19 -10.33 -14.27
CA SER A 168 -3.71 -11.15 -15.38
C SER A 168 -3.08 -10.31 -16.50
N GLN A 169 -3.67 -9.16 -16.83
CA GLN A 169 -3.08 -8.23 -17.80
C GLN A 169 -1.75 -7.65 -17.28
N VAL A 170 -1.67 -7.33 -15.98
CA VAL A 170 -0.42 -6.88 -15.37
C VAL A 170 0.65 -7.97 -15.41
N GLU A 171 0.30 -9.23 -15.14
CA GLU A 171 1.25 -10.35 -15.25
C GLU A 171 1.80 -10.50 -16.67
N ASN A 172 0.93 -10.37 -17.68
CA ASN A 172 1.36 -10.41 -19.08
C ASN A 172 2.36 -9.29 -19.40
N ASN A 173 2.09 -8.06 -18.97
CA ASN A 173 3.03 -6.94 -19.15
C ASN A 173 4.37 -7.19 -18.46
N ILE A 174 4.36 -7.81 -17.26
CA ILE A 174 5.59 -8.19 -16.55
C ILE A 174 6.35 -9.26 -17.34
N ARG A 175 5.68 -10.26 -17.90
CA ARG A 175 6.33 -11.32 -18.69
C ARG A 175 6.93 -10.78 -19.99
N GLU A 176 6.21 -9.88 -20.68
CA GLU A 176 6.72 -9.19 -21.88
C GLU A 176 7.95 -8.34 -21.55
N TRP A 177 7.87 -7.53 -20.49
CA TRP A 177 9.02 -6.75 -20.01
C TRP A 177 10.21 -7.64 -19.66
N ALA A 178 9.99 -8.74 -18.92
CA ALA A 178 11.06 -9.65 -18.53
C ALA A 178 11.74 -10.29 -19.75
N ALA A 179 10.97 -10.70 -20.75
CA ALA A 179 11.50 -11.22 -22.00
C ALA A 179 12.37 -10.18 -22.73
N GLN A 180 11.96 -8.91 -22.76
CA GLN A 180 12.77 -7.81 -23.33
C GLN A 180 14.06 -7.56 -22.56
N GLN A 181 14.06 -7.78 -21.24
CA GLN A 181 15.26 -7.67 -20.39
C GLN A 181 16.13 -8.94 -20.38
N GLY A 182 15.73 -10.01 -21.09
CA GLY A 182 16.41 -11.30 -21.02
C GLY A 182 16.29 -12.01 -19.66
N LEU A 183 15.29 -11.64 -18.86
CA LEU A 183 15.00 -12.25 -17.57
C LEU A 183 14.06 -13.44 -17.76
N ILE A 184 14.42 -14.57 -17.16
CA ILE A 184 13.57 -15.76 -17.10
C ILE A 184 12.75 -15.68 -15.81
N LEU A 185 11.42 -15.71 -15.96
CA LEU A 185 10.46 -15.80 -14.86
C LEU A 185 9.82 -17.18 -14.88
N GLY A 186 9.82 -17.87 -13.73
CA GLY A 186 9.08 -19.11 -13.58
C GLY A 186 7.56 -18.91 -13.54
N SER A 187 6.85 -19.95 -13.12
CA SER A 187 5.42 -19.86 -12.79
C SER A 187 5.13 -18.88 -11.65
N SER A 188 4.01 -18.17 -11.73
CA SER A 188 3.52 -17.28 -10.66
C SER A 188 3.12 -18.10 -9.43
N ASP A 189 3.53 -17.67 -8.24
CA ASP A 189 3.24 -18.33 -6.96
C ASP A 189 2.25 -17.52 -6.11
N THR A 190 2.63 -16.29 -5.78
CA THR A 190 1.81 -15.39 -4.97
C THR A 190 1.66 -14.06 -5.68
N VAL A 191 0.42 -13.60 -5.80
CA VAL A 191 0.09 -12.27 -6.30
C VAL A 191 -0.64 -11.51 -5.20
N THR A 192 -0.23 -10.28 -4.95
CA THR A 192 -0.90 -9.39 -3.99
C THR A 192 -1.04 -7.99 -4.55
N PHE A 193 -2.06 -7.27 -4.12
CA PHE A 193 -2.21 -5.84 -4.39
C PHE A 193 -2.42 -5.09 -3.08
N THR A 194 -1.39 -4.34 -2.67
CA THR A 194 -1.37 -3.57 -1.41
C THR A 194 -0.54 -2.32 -1.63
N PHE A 195 -0.84 -1.23 -0.94
CA PHE A 195 -0.07 0.03 -1.05
C PHE A 195 -0.01 0.55 -2.50
N ASP A 196 -1.14 0.45 -3.21
CA ASP A 196 -1.31 0.79 -4.64
C ASP A 196 -0.28 0.12 -5.57
N ARG A 197 0.19 -1.09 -5.27
CA ARG A 197 1.14 -1.82 -6.11
C ARG A 197 0.83 -3.31 -6.16
N TRP A 198 0.98 -3.89 -7.34
CA TRP A 198 1.04 -5.36 -7.45
C TRP A 198 2.40 -5.85 -7.02
N ARG A 199 2.43 -7.00 -6.34
CA ARG A 199 3.63 -7.80 -6.10
C ARG A 199 3.37 -9.21 -6.62
N PHE A 200 4.23 -9.65 -7.52
CA PHE A 200 4.28 -11.00 -8.06
C PHE A 200 5.51 -11.71 -7.54
N ASP A 201 5.33 -12.83 -6.85
CA ASP A 201 6.38 -13.76 -6.49
C ASP A 201 6.36 -14.91 -7.51
N PHE A 202 7.45 -15.05 -8.28
CA PHE A 202 7.66 -16.13 -9.24
C PHE A 202 8.54 -17.23 -8.66
N LYS A 203 8.21 -18.49 -8.96
CA LYS A 203 8.98 -19.65 -8.53
C LYS A 203 10.34 -19.70 -9.23
N GLY A 204 11.32 -20.25 -8.53
CA GLY A 204 12.57 -20.68 -9.15
C GLY A 204 12.34 -22.00 -9.87
N GLU A 205 12.95 -22.14 -11.03
CA GLU A 205 12.97 -23.39 -11.81
C GLU A 205 14.43 -23.87 -11.94
N ALA A 206 14.66 -25.04 -12.54
CA ALA A 206 16.01 -25.59 -12.64
C ALA A 206 16.97 -24.60 -13.34
N GLY A 207 17.93 -24.05 -12.58
CA GLY A 207 18.87 -23.04 -13.07
C GLY A 207 18.36 -21.59 -13.09
N VAL A 208 17.16 -21.32 -12.57
CA VAL A 208 16.54 -19.99 -12.53
C VAL A 208 16.18 -19.64 -11.09
N SER A 209 16.73 -18.55 -10.56
CA SER A 209 16.40 -18.05 -9.22
C SER A 209 14.94 -17.58 -9.15
N PRO A 210 14.24 -17.81 -8.01
CA PRO A 210 12.94 -17.19 -7.79
C PRO A 210 13.08 -15.67 -7.82
N LYS A 211 12.04 -14.99 -8.31
CA LYS A 211 12.05 -13.53 -8.46
C LYS A 211 10.82 -12.92 -7.82
N ARG A 212 10.98 -11.73 -7.26
CA ARG A 212 9.88 -10.88 -6.83
C ARG A 212 9.85 -9.64 -7.72
N VAL A 213 8.69 -9.34 -8.26
CA VAL A 213 8.45 -8.18 -9.12
C VAL A 213 7.35 -7.32 -8.51
N TRP A 214 7.59 -6.02 -8.42
CA TRP A 214 6.58 -5.02 -8.10
C TRP A 214 6.20 -4.25 -9.36
N TYR A 215 4.91 -4.02 -9.53
CA TYR A 215 4.36 -3.26 -10.64
C TYR A 215 3.48 -2.13 -10.12
N SER A 216 3.80 -0.90 -10.51
CA SER A 216 3.01 0.29 -10.20
C SER A 216 1.87 0.45 -11.22
N PRO A 217 0.68 0.96 -10.83
CA PRO A 217 -0.37 1.39 -11.76
C PRO A 217 0.13 2.32 -12.88
N THR A 218 1.18 3.11 -12.62
CA THR A 218 1.84 3.98 -13.62
C THR A 218 2.71 3.23 -14.65
N GLY A 219 2.91 1.92 -14.48
CA GLY A 219 3.73 1.07 -15.35
C GLY A 219 5.18 0.89 -14.90
N GLU A 220 5.60 1.49 -13.78
CA GLU A 220 6.92 1.27 -13.20
C GLU A 220 7.09 -0.18 -12.73
N ILE A 221 8.22 -0.81 -13.07
CA ILE A 221 8.55 -2.18 -12.70
C ILE A 221 9.85 -2.20 -11.89
N ASN A 222 9.80 -2.80 -10.71
CA ASN A 222 10.97 -3.05 -9.85
C ASN A 222 11.05 -4.54 -9.54
N TRP A 223 12.25 -5.09 -9.37
CA TRP A 223 12.39 -6.52 -9.07
C TRP A 223 13.64 -6.86 -8.26
N VAL A 224 13.61 -8.01 -7.58
CA VAL A 224 14.74 -8.60 -6.84
C VAL A 224 14.73 -10.12 -6.97
N ASP A 225 15.89 -10.75 -6.78
CA ASP A 225 15.98 -12.19 -6.50
C ASP A 225 15.46 -12.48 -5.08
N LYS A 226 14.79 -13.63 -4.91
CA LYS A 226 14.20 -14.06 -3.64
C LYS A 226 15.04 -15.11 -2.92
#